data_AF-A0A2I0AL79-F1
#
_entry.id   AF-A0A2I0AL79-F1
#
_cell.length_a   1.000
_cell.length_b   1.000
_cell.length_c   1.000
_cell.angle_alpha   90.00
_cell.angle_beta   90.00
_cell.angle_gamma   90.00
#
_symmetry.space_group_name_H-M   'P 1'
#
loop_
_entity.id
_entity.type
_entity.pdbx_description
1 polymer ?
#
loop_
_entity_poly.entity_id
_entity_poly.type
_entity_poly.pdbx_seq_one_letter_code
_entity_poly.pdbx_strand_id
1 'polypeptide(L)'
;MAATDRRETTVASIVTGEWRVTIPKESLTTVKHEHGLVRRAWLATIAKVAAGEKMVAKIASDDPRKVVHAFKVGITLALVSLFYYLRPLYDGVGGTAMWAVMTVVVIFEYTAGGTLYKGLNRAAATLTAGALGVGIHWFASKAGHAGELIILNGAVFILASVVSFSRFFPAIKRQFDYGATIFILTFCLVAVSGYRVDELVVLAQERLSTVCIGIAICLIVSMLICPVWAGGDLHRLTAGNADKLADSLEGSVEGYFDGKEAPKAQGFKCVLNSKALEDSLVNLARWEPGHGPFSFRHPWSQYKRLGDAMRNCAFCIEALYGCLTSEIQAPELMKKRLSDACLKLSSNSAKALRETAACIRLMERSKTLECLIGETSCAAAEVKRELPELLPAGDAEVDHQLVTTKRNHSLIEAMPLVAFASILAEIPARVKGVAEELEKLADLAGFKAAGERLSN
;
A
#
# COMPACT_ATOMS: atom_id res chain seq x y z
N MET A 1 -73.05 -8.81 31.61
CA MET A 1 -73.40 -7.55 32.32
C MET A 1 -72.21 -6.61 32.13
N ALA A 2 -72.20 -5.70 31.16
CA ALA A 2 -72.94 -4.42 31.12
C ALA A 2 -72.71 -3.60 32.40
N ALA A 3 -72.33 -2.33 32.40
CA ALA A 3 -71.95 -1.35 31.40
C ALA A 3 -71.55 -0.07 32.18
N THR A 4 -70.76 0.83 31.56
CA THR A 4 -70.81 2.32 31.68
C THR A 4 -70.60 2.98 33.06
N ASP A 5 -69.98 4.15 33.22
CA ASP A 5 -70.34 5.40 32.54
C ASP A 5 -69.28 6.52 32.70
N ARG A 6 -69.28 7.42 31.69
CA ARG A 6 -68.88 8.86 31.57
C ARG A 6 -67.75 9.45 32.42
N ARG A 7 -66.71 10.06 31.82
CA ARG A 7 -66.62 11.36 31.10
C ARG A 7 -67.17 12.55 31.88
N GLU A 8 -66.26 13.37 32.40
CA GLU A 8 -66.46 14.82 32.54
C GLU A 8 -65.32 15.60 31.88
N THR A 9 -65.74 16.50 31.00
CA THR A 9 -65.03 17.50 30.21
C THR A 9 -64.54 18.65 31.08
N THR A 10 -63.30 19.12 30.88
CA THR A 10 -62.87 20.44 31.37
C THR A 10 -62.90 21.44 30.20
N VAL A 11 -63.90 22.31 30.23
CA VAL A 11 -64.00 23.52 29.39
C VAL A 11 -63.35 24.68 30.14
N ALA A 12 -62.65 25.53 29.39
CA ALA A 12 -61.89 26.68 29.88
C ALA A 12 -62.77 27.79 30.50
N SER A 13 -62.22 28.48 31.49
CA SER A 13 -62.54 29.90 31.71
C SER A 13 -61.30 30.66 32.22
N ILE A 14 -61.07 31.81 31.60
CA ILE A 14 -60.18 32.87 32.09
C ILE A 14 -61.11 33.93 32.69
N VAL A 15 -60.72 34.50 33.84
CA VAL A 15 -60.93 35.89 34.31
C VAL A 15 -61.07 35.90 35.84
N THR A 16 -59.97 36.21 36.54
CA THR A 16 -59.77 37.34 37.48
C THR A 16 -58.49 37.10 38.31
N GLY A 17 -57.79 38.20 38.60
CA GLY A 17 -56.41 38.18 39.09
C GLY A 17 -56.24 37.65 40.51
N GLU A 18 -55.12 36.96 40.71
CA GLU A 18 -54.14 37.21 41.78
C GLU A 18 -53.07 36.12 41.67
N TRP A 19 -51.81 36.55 41.49
CA TRP A 19 -50.67 35.64 41.47
C TRP A 19 -50.42 35.08 42.87
N ARG A 20 -50.63 33.77 43.06
CA ARG A 20 -50.13 33.06 44.24
C ARG A 20 -49.73 31.62 43.86
N VAL A 21 -48.47 31.46 43.44
CA VAL A 21 -47.85 30.13 43.30
C VAL A 21 -47.27 29.75 44.65
N THR A 22 -47.94 28.83 45.33
CA THR A 22 -47.42 28.13 46.51
C THR A 22 -46.34 27.15 46.04
N ILE A 23 -45.07 27.45 46.31
CA ILE A 23 -43.97 26.51 46.06
C ILE A 23 -43.98 25.46 47.19
N PRO A 24 -44.13 24.15 46.89
CA PRO A 24 -43.96 23.11 47.90
C PRO A 24 -42.50 23.07 48.33
N LYS A 25 -42.24 23.20 49.64
CA LYS A 25 -40.91 22.94 50.21
C LYS A 25 -40.63 21.43 50.17
N GLU A 26 -39.45 21.12 49.64
CA GLU A 26 -38.65 19.91 49.83
C GLU A 26 -38.98 18.66 49.01
N SER A 27 -38.26 18.51 47.90
CA SER A 27 -37.29 17.40 47.82
C SER A 27 -35.99 17.89 47.18
N LEU A 28 -34.94 17.85 47.98
CA LEU A 28 -33.58 18.22 47.63
C LEU A 28 -32.97 17.12 46.75
N THR A 29 -33.37 17.01 45.49
CA THR A 29 -32.64 16.21 44.50
C THR A 29 -31.70 17.11 43.73
N THR A 30 -30.44 17.05 44.14
CA THR A 30 -29.30 17.67 43.48
C THR A 30 -29.28 17.32 41.99
N VAL A 31 -29.68 18.25 41.13
CA VAL A 31 -29.28 18.28 39.71
C VAL A 31 -27.79 18.60 39.69
N LYS A 32 -26.94 17.58 39.87
CA LYS A 32 -25.47 17.71 39.85
C LYS A 32 -24.77 16.69 38.96
N HIS A 33 -25.49 16.02 38.06
CA HIS A 33 -24.94 14.92 37.26
C HIS A 33 -24.70 15.21 35.76
N GLU A 34 -25.19 16.32 35.20
CA GLU A 34 -25.00 16.58 33.75
C GLU A 34 -23.70 17.36 33.41
N HIS A 35 -23.27 18.30 34.27
CA HIS A 35 -22.02 19.05 34.04
C HIS A 35 -20.75 18.18 34.11
N GLY A 36 -20.80 17.06 34.83
CA GLY A 36 -19.68 16.13 34.95
C GLY A 36 -19.45 15.32 33.67
N LEU A 37 -20.52 14.93 32.97
CA LEU A 37 -20.43 14.11 31.77
C LEU A 37 -19.98 14.93 30.56
N VAL A 38 -20.51 16.15 30.40
CA VAL A 38 -20.09 17.10 29.37
C VAL A 38 -18.64 17.52 29.58
N ARG A 39 -18.22 17.85 30.81
CA ARG A 39 -16.83 18.19 31.12
C ARG A 39 -15.87 17.02 30.89
N ARG A 40 -16.28 15.79 31.21
CA ARG A 40 -15.49 14.58 30.92
C ARG A 40 -15.39 14.30 29.42
N ALA A 41 -16.47 14.46 28.67
CA ALA A 41 -16.45 14.37 27.21
C ALA A 41 -15.55 15.45 26.60
N TRP A 42 -15.57 16.67 27.15
CA TRP A 42 -14.75 17.79 26.67
C TRP A 42 -13.27 17.60 26.99
N LEU A 43 -12.94 17.16 28.20
CA LEU A 43 -11.57 16.78 28.57
C LEU A 43 -11.09 15.56 27.78
N ALA A 44 -11.94 14.59 27.47
CA ALA A 44 -11.59 13.45 26.61
C ALA A 44 -11.35 13.90 25.16
N THR A 45 -12.08 14.91 24.67
CA THR A 45 -11.86 15.50 23.35
C THR A 45 -10.54 16.27 23.32
N ILE A 46 -10.25 17.08 24.35
CA ILE A 46 -8.97 17.79 24.50
C ILE A 46 -7.80 16.79 24.64
N ALA A 47 -7.94 15.73 25.43
CA ALA A 47 -6.92 14.70 25.56
C ALA A 47 -6.71 13.92 24.25
N LYS A 48 -7.76 13.70 23.45
CA LYS A 48 -7.65 13.14 22.10
C LYS A 48 -6.96 14.10 21.13
N VAL A 49 -7.20 15.40 21.24
CA VAL A 49 -6.50 16.43 20.46
C VAL A 49 -5.02 16.50 20.86
N ALA A 50 -4.69 16.50 22.15
CA ALA A 50 -3.32 16.51 22.66
C ALA A 50 -2.55 15.20 22.38
N ALA A 51 -3.22 14.04 22.44
CA ALA A 51 -2.66 12.77 21.97
C ALA A 51 -2.47 12.79 20.43
N GLY A 52 -3.38 13.47 19.73
CA GLY A 52 -3.27 13.80 18.31
C GLY A 52 -2.04 14.63 18.00
N GLU A 53 -1.69 15.62 18.82
CA GLU A 53 -0.48 16.45 18.63
C GLU A 53 0.80 15.61 18.67
N LYS A 54 0.94 14.71 19.65
CA LYS A 54 2.10 13.81 19.72
C LYS A 54 2.15 12.85 18.53
N MET A 55 1.00 12.34 18.08
CA MET A 55 0.90 11.47 16.92
C MET A 55 1.22 12.23 15.62
N VAL A 56 0.72 13.46 15.46
CA VAL A 56 0.98 14.33 14.31
C VAL A 56 2.45 14.73 14.28
N ALA A 57 3.03 15.10 15.43
CA ALA A 57 4.45 15.40 15.56
C ALA A 57 5.30 14.18 15.18
N LYS A 58 4.89 12.97 15.61
CA LYS A 58 5.57 11.73 15.23
C LYS A 58 5.43 11.43 13.73
N ILE A 59 4.25 11.57 13.14
CA ILE A 59 4.05 11.36 11.70
C ILE A 59 4.87 12.38 10.88
N ALA A 60 4.94 13.62 11.36
CA ALA A 60 5.71 14.70 10.73
C ALA A 60 7.22 14.46 10.86
N SER A 61 7.71 13.93 11.99
CA SER A 61 9.10 13.56 12.16
C SER A 61 9.50 12.32 11.37
N ASP A 62 8.59 11.35 11.26
CA ASP A 62 8.84 10.08 10.58
C ASP A 62 8.88 10.23 9.06
N ASP A 63 8.02 11.08 8.47
CA ASP A 63 8.08 11.43 7.05
C ASP A 63 7.61 12.89 6.80
N PRO A 64 8.54 13.87 6.74
CA PRO A 64 8.19 15.28 6.57
C PRO A 64 7.50 15.56 5.22
N ARG A 65 7.64 14.66 4.23
CA ARG A 65 6.97 14.78 2.94
C ARG A 65 5.45 14.68 3.06
N LYS A 66 4.93 14.02 4.10
CA LYS A 66 3.49 13.96 4.39
C LYS A 66 2.92 15.33 4.78
N VAL A 67 3.69 16.12 5.54
CA VAL A 67 3.31 17.50 5.90
C VAL A 67 3.26 18.37 4.64
N VAL A 68 4.30 18.26 3.81
CA VAL A 68 4.36 18.97 2.53
C VAL A 68 3.22 18.55 1.61
N HIS A 69 2.86 17.26 1.57
CA HIS A 69 1.70 16.78 0.82
C HIS A 69 0.39 17.39 1.33
N ALA A 70 0.13 17.38 2.65
CA ALA A 70 -1.08 18.00 3.21
C ALA A 70 -1.16 19.49 2.86
N PHE A 71 -0.02 20.20 2.93
CA PHE A 71 0.08 21.60 2.51
C PHE A 71 -0.23 21.79 1.01
N LYS A 72 0.28 20.92 0.14
CA LYS A 72 -0.04 20.95 -1.30
C LYS A 72 -1.54 20.79 -1.56
N VAL A 73 -2.21 19.87 -0.88
CA VAL A 73 -3.66 19.68 -1.03
C VAL A 73 -4.39 20.98 -0.64
N GLY A 74 -4.00 21.58 0.49
CA GLY A 74 -4.56 22.85 0.96
C GLY A 74 -4.37 23.99 -0.03
N ILE A 75 -3.14 24.19 -0.54
CA ILE A 75 -2.86 25.19 -1.60
C ILE A 75 -3.69 24.91 -2.85
N THR A 76 -3.77 23.66 -3.29
CA THR A 76 -4.50 23.30 -4.50
C THR A 76 -5.99 23.64 -4.37
N LEU A 77 -6.60 23.33 -3.22
CA LEU A 77 -7.99 23.68 -2.93
C LEU A 77 -8.18 25.19 -2.86
N ALA A 78 -7.26 25.93 -2.25
CA ALA A 78 -7.29 27.39 -2.20
C ALA A 78 -7.16 28.00 -3.60
N LEU A 79 -6.24 27.49 -4.44
CA LEU A 79 -6.05 27.94 -5.82
C LEU A 79 -7.26 27.67 -6.69
N VAL A 80 -7.84 26.47 -6.59
CA VAL A 80 -9.08 26.14 -7.31
C VAL A 80 -10.21 27.07 -6.86
N SER A 81 -10.39 27.25 -5.54
CA SER A 81 -11.42 28.15 -5.01
C SER A 81 -11.21 29.60 -5.46
N LEU A 82 -9.98 30.10 -5.41
CA LEU A 82 -9.61 31.44 -5.87
C LEU A 82 -9.86 31.60 -7.37
N PHE A 83 -9.50 30.59 -8.17
CA PHE A 83 -9.76 30.57 -9.61
C PHE A 83 -11.27 30.70 -9.93
N TYR A 84 -12.15 30.17 -9.08
CA TYR A 84 -13.60 30.35 -9.20
C TYR A 84 -14.12 31.70 -8.70
N TYR A 85 -13.48 32.29 -7.70
CA TYR A 85 -13.88 33.62 -7.20
C TYR A 85 -13.45 34.76 -8.13
N LEU A 86 -12.43 34.56 -8.97
CA LEU A 86 -12.04 35.52 -9.98
C LEU A 86 -13.07 35.50 -11.13
N ARG A 87 -13.66 36.68 -11.40
CA ARG A 87 -14.89 36.94 -12.19
C ARG A 87 -15.04 36.31 -13.60
N PRO A 88 -14.02 35.90 -14.38
CA PRO A 88 -14.26 35.41 -15.73
C PRO A 88 -15.05 34.08 -15.85
N LEU A 89 -15.20 33.29 -14.78
CA LEU A 89 -15.95 32.02 -14.80
C LEU A 89 -17.21 32.00 -13.92
N TYR A 90 -17.41 32.98 -13.03
CA TYR A 90 -18.60 33.00 -12.16
C TYR A 90 -19.89 33.12 -12.98
N ASP A 91 -19.86 33.91 -14.06
CA ASP A 91 -21.00 34.14 -14.95
C ASP A 91 -21.24 33.00 -15.97
N GLY A 92 -20.29 32.08 -16.14
CA GLY A 92 -20.43 30.96 -17.10
C GLY A 92 -20.45 29.56 -16.47
N VAL A 93 -20.04 29.40 -15.21
CA VAL A 93 -19.66 28.09 -14.65
C VAL A 93 -20.05 27.94 -13.16
N GLY A 94 -20.76 28.91 -12.58
CA GLY A 94 -21.03 29.02 -11.14
C GLY A 94 -21.73 27.81 -10.51
N GLY A 95 -22.52 27.05 -11.27
CA GLY A 95 -23.18 25.82 -10.81
C GLY A 95 -22.29 24.57 -10.81
N THR A 96 -21.13 24.60 -11.46
CA THR A 96 -20.26 23.42 -11.65
C THR A 96 -18.96 23.48 -10.84
N ALA A 97 -18.74 24.53 -10.03
CA ALA A 97 -17.56 24.67 -9.15
C ALA A 97 -17.35 23.49 -8.19
N MET A 98 -18.45 22.85 -7.74
CA MET A 98 -18.40 21.64 -6.92
C MET A 98 -17.57 20.53 -7.58
N TRP A 99 -17.62 20.40 -8.90
CA TRP A 99 -16.93 19.35 -9.64
C TRP A 99 -15.42 19.51 -9.62
N ALA A 100 -14.90 20.72 -9.68
CA ALA A 100 -13.46 20.96 -9.59
C ALA A 100 -12.94 20.73 -8.17
N VAL A 101 -13.66 21.19 -7.14
CA VAL A 101 -13.28 20.93 -5.74
C VAL A 101 -13.31 19.43 -5.44
N MET A 102 -14.38 18.72 -5.83
CA MET A 102 -14.45 17.25 -5.73
C MET A 102 -13.34 16.57 -6.54
N THR A 103 -12.95 17.14 -7.68
CA THR A 103 -11.83 16.62 -8.48
C THR A 103 -10.55 16.63 -7.66
N VAL A 104 -10.16 17.79 -7.10
CA VAL A 104 -8.95 17.93 -6.28
C VAL A 104 -8.95 16.90 -5.15
N VAL A 105 -10.02 16.87 -4.35
CA VAL A 105 -10.11 15.98 -3.18
C VAL A 105 -9.95 14.51 -3.55
N VAL A 106 -10.44 14.11 -4.72
CA VAL A 106 -10.48 12.70 -5.10
C VAL A 106 -9.22 12.25 -5.86
N ILE A 107 -8.61 13.13 -6.66
CA ILE A 107 -7.45 12.77 -7.49
C ILE A 107 -6.11 13.06 -6.84
N PHE A 108 -6.04 14.01 -5.90
CA PHE A 108 -4.77 14.43 -5.33
C PHE A 108 -4.21 13.32 -4.44
N GLU A 109 -3.18 12.64 -4.95
CA GLU A 109 -2.54 11.49 -4.33
C GLU A 109 -1.20 11.89 -3.71
N TYR A 110 -0.69 11.01 -2.84
CA TYR A 110 0.58 11.25 -2.17
C TYR A 110 1.73 11.45 -3.18
N THR A 111 1.72 10.69 -4.27
CA THR A 111 2.73 10.73 -5.33
C THR A 111 2.22 11.47 -6.58
N ALA A 112 3.14 12.07 -7.32
CA ALA A 112 2.83 12.74 -8.59
C ALA A 112 2.29 11.74 -9.63
N GLY A 113 2.88 10.53 -9.72
CA GLY A 113 2.39 9.46 -10.59
C GLY A 113 0.95 9.03 -10.25
N GLY A 114 0.60 8.96 -8.97
CA GLY A 114 -0.78 8.65 -8.55
C GLY A 114 -1.78 9.75 -8.91
N THR A 115 -1.37 11.01 -8.77
CA THR A 115 -2.21 12.16 -9.13
C THR A 115 -2.46 12.19 -10.64
N LEU A 116 -1.43 11.88 -11.44
CA LEU A 116 -1.55 11.77 -12.89
C LEU A 116 -2.40 10.58 -13.32
N TYR A 117 -2.17 9.39 -12.74
CA TYR A 117 -2.99 8.20 -12.99
C TYR A 117 -4.48 8.46 -12.71
N LYS A 118 -4.81 9.00 -11.52
CA LYS A 118 -6.20 9.32 -11.18
C LYS A 118 -6.75 10.45 -12.03
N GLY A 119 -5.97 11.50 -12.31
CA GLY A 119 -6.37 12.60 -13.17
C GLY A 119 -6.76 12.15 -14.57
N LEU A 120 -5.90 11.36 -15.24
CA LEU A 120 -6.17 10.82 -16.57
C LEU A 120 -7.36 9.87 -16.58
N ASN A 121 -7.46 8.97 -15.59
CA ASN A 121 -8.61 8.09 -15.46
C ASN A 121 -9.91 8.87 -15.22
N ARG A 122 -9.87 9.96 -14.45
CA ARG A 122 -11.03 10.82 -14.24
C ARG A 122 -11.44 11.51 -15.54
N ALA A 123 -10.52 12.11 -16.26
CA ALA A 123 -10.81 12.77 -17.53
C ALA A 123 -11.42 11.78 -18.55
N ALA A 124 -10.79 10.60 -18.72
CA ALA A 124 -11.29 9.57 -19.62
C ALA A 124 -12.67 9.03 -19.21
N ALA A 125 -12.88 8.78 -17.92
CA ALA A 125 -14.17 8.32 -17.40
C ALA A 125 -15.27 9.38 -17.57
N THR A 126 -14.97 10.65 -17.29
CA THR A 126 -15.93 11.75 -17.44
C THR A 126 -16.29 11.98 -18.90
N LEU A 127 -15.30 11.95 -19.80
CA LEU A 127 -15.52 12.08 -21.25
C LEU A 127 -16.38 10.94 -21.80
N THR A 128 -16.01 9.69 -21.48
CA THR A 128 -16.73 8.51 -22.00
C THR A 128 -18.14 8.40 -21.41
N ALA A 129 -18.31 8.65 -20.11
CA ALA A 129 -19.62 8.68 -19.47
C ALA A 129 -20.50 9.82 -19.98
N GLY A 130 -19.93 11.01 -20.19
CA GLY A 130 -20.63 12.16 -20.76
C GLY A 130 -21.10 11.89 -22.19
N ALA A 131 -20.21 11.40 -23.06
CA ALA A 131 -20.54 11.08 -24.44
C ALA A 131 -21.62 9.99 -24.53
N LEU A 132 -21.51 8.93 -23.72
CA LEU A 132 -22.51 7.87 -23.68
C LEU A 132 -23.84 8.37 -23.11
N GLY A 133 -23.82 9.21 -22.07
CA GLY A 133 -25.02 9.82 -21.49
C GLY A 133 -25.77 10.69 -22.51
N VAL A 134 -25.06 11.55 -23.25
CA VAL A 134 -25.64 12.37 -24.32
C VAL A 134 -26.19 11.49 -25.45
N GLY A 135 -25.46 10.46 -25.87
CA GLY A 135 -25.92 9.55 -26.93
C GLY A 135 -27.19 8.78 -26.55
N ILE A 136 -27.28 8.30 -25.31
CA ILE A 136 -28.46 7.58 -24.80
C ILE A 136 -29.64 8.54 -24.65
N HIS A 137 -29.42 9.75 -24.15
CA HIS A 137 -30.48 10.76 -24.07
C HIS A 137 -31.00 11.13 -25.47
N TRP A 138 -30.13 11.34 -26.46
CA TRP A 138 -30.52 11.61 -27.85
C TRP A 138 -31.33 10.46 -28.47
N PHE A 139 -30.99 9.22 -28.13
CA PHE A 139 -31.78 8.06 -28.55
C PHE A 139 -33.14 8.00 -27.84
N ALA A 140 -33.16 8.26 -26.54
CA ALA A 140 -34.34 8.22 -25.69
C ALA A 140 -35.36 9.33 -26.05
N SER A 141 -34.89 10.51 -26.45
CA SER A 141 -35.76 11.64 -26.83
C SER A 141 -36.63 11.36 -28.05
N LYS A 142 -36.26 10.37 -28.87
CA LYS A 142 -37.07 9.90 -30.02
C LYS A 142 -38.22 8.96 -29.62
N ALA A 143 -38.24 8.46 -28.39
CA ALA A 143 -39.20 7.45 -27.93
C ALA A 143 -40.44 8.03 -27.22
N GLY A 144 -40.59 9.36 -27.20
CA GLY A 144 -41.66 10.05 -26.46
C GLY A 144 -41.43 10.04 -24.94
N HIS A 145 -42.21 10.83 -24.19
CA HIS A 145 -41.90 11.15 -22.79
C HIS A 145 -41.90 9.93 -21.84
N ALA A 146 -42.84 8.99 -22.01
CA ALA A 146 -42.87 7.76 -21.23
C ALA A 146 -41.74 6.79 -21.61
N GLY A 147 -41.41 6.70 -22.91
CA GLY A 147 -40.32 5.87 -23.42
C GLY A 147 -38.95 6.39 -23.01
N GLU A 148 -38.77 7.71 -23.00
CA GLU A 148 -37.53 8.37 -22.60
C GLU A 148 -37.12 7.99 -21.18
N LEU A 149 -38.05 8.07 -20.22
CA LEU A 149 -37.79 7.74 -18.82
C LEU A 149 -37.47 6.25 -18.63
N ILE A 150 -38.13 5.35 -19.38
CA ILE A 150 -37.88 3.91 -19.32
C ILE A 150 -36.50 3.58 -19.89
N ILE A 151 -36.16 4.13 -21.05
CA ILE A 151 -34.87 3.90 -21.72
C ILE A 151 -33.72 4.43 -20.84
N LEU A 152 -33.86 5.63 -20.30
CA LEU A 152 -32.83 6.27 -19.48
C LEU A 152 -32.57 5.51 -18.17
N ASN A 153 -33.63 5.13 -17.45
CA ASN A 153 -33.49 4.34 -16.22
C ASN A 153 -32.98 2.92 -16.51
N GLY A 154 -33.45 2.29 -17.59
CA GLY A 154 -32.94 1.00 -18.05
C GLY A 154 -31.45 1.04 -18.37
N ALA A 155 -31.01 2.09 -19.06
CA ALA A 155 -29.59 2.31 -19.36
C ALA A 155 -28.74 2.50 -18.10
N VAL A 156 -29.20 3.30 -17.14
CA VAL A 156 -28.55 3.45 -15.83
C VAL A 156 -28.42 2.11 -15.12
N PHE A 157 -29.50 1.34 -15.05
CA PHE A 157 -29.49 0.03 -14.41
C PHE A 157 -28.49 -0.93 -15.09
N ILE A 158 -28.54 -1.06 -16.41
CA ILE A 158 -27.69 -1.98 -17.17
C ILE A 158 -26.23 -1.57 -17.07
N LEU A 159 -25.89 -0.31 -17.37
CA LEU A 159 -24.50 0.15 -17.38
C LEU A 159 -23.90 0.16 -15.98
N ALA A 160 -24.63 0.61 -14.97
CA ALA A 160 -24.15 0.56 -13.59
C ALA A 160 -23.92 -0.89 -13.13
N SER A 161 -24.82 -1.82 -13.48
CA SER A 161 -24.66 -3.24 -13.14
C SER A 161 -23.47 -3.87 -13.85
N VAL A 162 -23.33 -3.66 -15.17
CA VAL A 162 -22.23 -4.20 -15.98
C VAL A 162 -20.89 -3.67 -15.49
N VAL A 163 -20.76 -2.34 -15.31
CA VAL A 163 -19.50 -1.74 -14.84
C VAL A 163 -19.21 -2.16 -13.40
N SER A 164 -20.21 -2.24 -12.52
CA SER A 164 -20.02 -2.73 -11.15
C SER A 164 -19.56 -4.20 -11.12
N PHE A 165 -20.16 -5.05 -11.95
CA PHE A 165 -19.77 -6.45 -12.05
C PHE A 165 -18.35 -6.60 -12.61
N SER A 166 -17.98 -5.77 -13.60
CA SER A 166 -16.63 -5.79 -14.21
C SER A 166 -15.51 -5.56 -13.17
N ARG A 167 -15.81 -4.85 -12.07
CA ARG A 167 -14.84 -4.56 -11.00
C ARG A 167 -14.49 -5.77 -10.13
N PHE A 168 -15.23 -6.87 -10.23
CA PHE A 168 -14.83 -8.12 -9.57
C PHE A 168 -13.68 -8.83 -10.28
N PHE A 169 -13.43 -8.52 -11.55
CA PHE A 169 -12.30 -9.08 -12.29
C PHE A 169 -10.99 -8.40 -11.84
N PRO A 170 -9.99 -9.16 -11.33
CA PRO A 170 -8.76 -8.58 -10.79
C PRO A 170 -7.97 -7.74 -11.80
N ALA A 171 -8.04 -8.07 -13.08
CA ALA A 171 -7.38 -7.31 -14.16
C ALA A 171 -7.96 -5.90 -14.29
N ILE A 172 -9.29 -5.77 -14.31
CA ILE A 172 -10.00 -4.49 -14.39
C ILE A 172 -9.86 -3.73 -13.08
N LYS A 173 -10.01 -4.40 -11.94
CA LYS A 173 -9.89 -3.78 -10.62
C LYS A 173 -8.53 -3.10 -10.40
N ARG A 174 -7.44 -3.75 -10.82
CA ARG A 174 -6.09 -3.19 -10.63
C ARG A 174 -5.84 -1.93 -11.46
N GLN A 175 -6.44 -1.83 -12.65
CA GLN A 175 -6.13 -0.77 -13.62
C GLN A 175 -7.18 0.34 -13.72
N PHE A 176 -8.44 0.04 -13.40
CA PHE A 176 -9.57 0.90 -13.73
C PHE A 176 -10.60 1.04 -12.60
N ASP A 177 -10.38 0.50 -11.38
CA ASP A 177 -11.41 0.56 -10.31
C ASP A 177 -11.84 2.00 -9.98
N TYR A 178 -10.88 2.92 -9.95
CA TYR A 178 -11.15 4.35 -9.81
C TYR A 178 -11.96 4.91 -10.99
N GLY A 179 -11.48 4.68 -12.23
CA GLY A 179 -12.15 5.14 -13.44
C GLY A 179 -13.57 4.59 -13.59
N ALA A 180 -13.79 3.31 -13.28
CA ALA A 180 -15.09 2.66 -13.28
C ALA A 180 -16.06 3.33 -12.27
N THR A 181 -15.58 3.68 -11.08
CA THR A 181 -16.38 4.42 -10.09
C THR A 181 -16.80 5.79 -10.62
N ILE A 182 -15.85 6.54 -11.17
CA ILE A 182 -16.12 7.87 -11.74
C ILE A 182 -17.03 7.78 -12.97
N PHE A 183 -16.87 6.75 -13.79
CA PHE A 183 -17.71 6.50 -14.95
C PHE A 183 -19.17 6.29 -14.52
N ILE A 184 -19.42 5.38 -13.57
CA ILE A 184 -20.79 5.13 -13.05
C ILE A 184 -21.37 6.43 -12.48
N LEU A 185 -20.63 7.11 -11.60
CA LEU A 185 -21.08 8.34 -10.97
C LEU A 185 -21.43 9.42 -12.01
N THR A 186 -20.55 9.64 -12.99
CA THR A 186 -20.75 10.65 -14.03
C THR A 186 -21.91 10.27 -14.93
N PHE A 187 -21.99 9.01 -15.36
CA PHE A 187 -23.05 8.51 -16.23
C PHE A 187 -24.41 8.67 -15.56
N CYS A 188 -24.56 8.23 -14.31
CA CYS A 188 -25.79 8.40 -13.55
C CYS A 188 -26.16 9.88 -13.39
N LEU A 189 -25.20 10.75 -13.11
CA LEU A 189 -25.46 12.18 -12.96
C LEU A 189 -25.83 12.86 -14.28
N VAL A 190 -25.24 12.48 -15.41
CA VAL A 190 -25.62 12.98 -16.74
C VAL A 190 -27.01 12.47 -17.12
N ALA A 191 -27.30 11.19 -16.89
CA ALA A 191 -28.60 10.62 -17.15
C ALA A 191 -29.70 11.35 -16.35
N VAL A 192 -29.55 11.47 -15.02
CA VAL A 192 -30.54 12.14 -14.17
C VAL A 192 -30.66 13.64 -14.46
N SER A 193 -29.54 14.33 -14.71
CA SER A 193 -29.56 15.77 -15.04
C SER A 193 -30.18 16.02 -16.43
N GLY A 194 -29.99 15.10 -17.37
CA GLY A 194 -30.43 15.23 -18.74
C GLY A 194 -31.93 15.23 -18.94
N TYR A 195 -32.67 14.63 -18.01
CA TYR A 195 -34.13 14.71 -17.99
C TYR A 195 -34.65 16.12 -17.63
N ARG A 196 -33.82 16.98 -16.99
CA ARG A 196 -34.25 18.26 -16.40
C ARG A 196 -33.73 19.50 -17.12
N VAL A 197 -32.83 19.35 -18.10
CA VAL A 197 -32.11 20.48 -18.71
C VAL A 197 -32.11 20.33 -20.23
N ASP A 198 -32.65 21.34 -20.93
CA ASP A 198 -32.78 21.35 -22.39
C ASP A 198 -31.41 21.39 -23.12
N GLU A 199 -30.36 21.94 -22.50
CA GLU A 199 -29.01 22.06 -23.07
C GLU A 199 -27.97 21.13 -22.39
N LEU A 200 -28.21 19.82 -22.49
CA LEU A 200 -27.31 18.77 -21.96
C LEU A 200 -25.85 18.86 -22.42
N VAL A 201 -25.63 19.25 -23.67
CA VAL A 201 -24.28 19.30 -24.27
C VAL A 201 -23.45 20.42 -23.63
N VAL A 202 -24.05 21.60 -23.42
CA VAL A 202 -23.40 22.73 -22.76
C VAL A 202 -23.05 22.36 -21.32
N LEU A 203 -23.99 21.76 -20.59
CA LEU A 203 -23.77 21.28 -19.22
C LEU A 203 -22.65 20.23 -19.14
N ALA A 204 -22.59 19.30 -20.09
CA ALA A 204 -21.54 18.29 -20.15
C ALA A 204 -20.16 18.89 -20.46
N GLN A 205 -20.12 19.87 -21.37
CA GLN A 205 -18.90 20.58 -21.74
C GLN A 205 -18.34 21.38 -20.56
N GLU A 206 -19.18 22.13 -19.82
CA GLU A 206 -18.78 22.86 -18.62
C GLU A 206 -18.26 21.95 -17.52
N ARG A 207 -18.90 20.78 -17.32
CA ARG A 207 -18.41 19.78 -16.35
C ARG A 207 -17.06 19.22 -16.77
N LEU A 208 -16.87 18.92 -18.05
CA LEU A 208 -15.60 18.42 -18.54
C LEU A 208 -14.50 19.48 -18.40
N SER A 209 -14.75 20.73 -18.78
CA SER A 209 -13.77 21.81 -18.68
C SER A 209 -13.37 22.08 -17.23
N THR A 210 -14.33 22.11 -16.29
CA THR A 210 -14.03 22.28 -14.86
C THR A 210 -13.23 21.13 -14.26
N VAL A 211 -13.55 19.89 -14.63
CA VAL A 211 -12.76 18.72 -14.24
C VAL A 211 -11.34 18.82 -14.80
N CYS A 212 -11.17 19.19 -16.07
CA CYS A 212 -9.86 19.37 -16.70
C CYS A 212 -9.03 20.48 -16.02
N ILE A 213 -9.64 21.61 -15.69
CA ILE A 213 -8.97 22.71 -14.95
C ILE A 213 -8.52 22.21 -13.57
N GLY A 214 -9.40 21.51 -12.84
CA GLY A 214 -9.06 20.91 -11.54
C GLY A 214 -7.88 19.94 -11.65
N ILE A 215 -7.87 19.07 -12.66
CA ILE A 215 -6.77 18.15 -12.94
C ILE A 215 -5.48 18.92 -13.23
N ALA A 216 -5.52 19.94 -14.09
CA ALA A 216 -4.35 20.73 -14.46
C ALA A 216 -3.71 21.39 -13.23
N ILE A 217 -4.51 22.04 -12.37
CA ILE A 217 -4.00 22.69 -11.15
C ILE A 217 -3.39 21.64 -10.20
N CYS A 218 -4.03 20.47 -10.04
CA CYS A 218 -3.47 19.39 -9.22
C CYS A 218 -2.11 18.91 -9.74
N LEU A 219 -1.98 18.72 -11.06
CA LEU A 219 -0.73 18.26 -11.67
C LEU A 219 0.39 19.31 -11.54
N ILE A 220 0.07 20.57 -11.78
CA ILE A 220 1.02 21.69 -11.61
C ILE A 220 1.54 21.72 -10.17
N VAL A 221 0.65 21.71 -9.17
CA VAL A 221 1.04 21.78 -7.75
C VAL A 221 1.84 20.54 -7.32
N SER A 222 1.38 19.35 -7.70
CA SER A 222 2.03 18.08 -7.33
C SER A 222 3.43 17.91 -7.92
N MET A 223 3.65 18.42 -9.14
CA MET A 223 4.95 18.34 -9.83
C MET A 223 5.91 19.46 -9.45
N LEU A 224 5.42 20.69 -9.21
CA LEU A 224 6.29 21.85 -8.93
C LEU A 224 6.67 22.01 -7.46
N ILE A 225 5.73 21.75 -6.54
CA ILE A 225 6.00 21.90 -5.10
C ILE A 225 6.54 20.57 -4.57
N CYS A 226 7.85 20.46 -4.33
CA CYS A 226 8.52 19.33 -3.68
C CYS A 226 7.98 17.95 -4.13
N PRO A 227 8.14 17.55 -5.40
CA PRO A 227 7.48 16.37 -5.96
C PRO A 227 7.86 15.10 -5.20
N VAL A 228 6.86 14.23 -4.99
CA VAL A 228 7.04 12.91 -4.38
C VAL A 228 6.82 11.87 -5.47
N TRP A 229 7.86 11.09 -5.76
CA TRP A 229 7.88 10.11 -6.84
C TRP A 229 7.76 8.69 -6.29
N ALA A 230 6.79 7.93 -6.79
CA ALA A 230 6.58 6.52 -6.49
C ALA A 230 7.77 5.68 -6.95
N GLY A 231 8.36 6.00 -8.11
CA GLY A 231 9.54 5.32 -8.63
C GLY A 231 10.74 5.41 -7.68
N GLY A 232 10.99 6.59 -7.11
CA GLY A 232 12.06 6.79 -6.12
C GLY A 232 11.80 6.06 -4.79
N ASP A 233 10.54 5.99 -4.34
CA ASP A 233 10.17 5.21 -3.14
C ASP A 233 10.30 3.70 -3.39
N LEU A 234 9.90 3.20 -4.57
CA LEU A 234 10.09 1.82 -4.98
C LEU A 234 11.57 1.45 -5.00
N HIS A 235 12.39 2.29 -5.63
CA HIS A 235 13.82 2.07 -5.73
C HIS A 235 14.50 1.95 -4.36
N ARG A 236 14.21 2.87 -3.44
CA ARG A 236 14.70 2.83 -2.05
C ARG A 236 14.18 1.61 -1.29
N LEU A 237 12.92 1.24 -1.50
CA LEU A 237 12.32 0.05 -0.89
C LEU A 237 13.04 -1.23 -1.35
N THR A 238 13.30 -1.36 -2.66
CA THR A 238 13.98 -2.54 -3.21
C THR A 238 15.41 -2.67 -2.69
N ALA A 239 16.19 -1.57 -2.65
CA ALA A 239 17.52 -1.60 -2.04
C ALA A 239 17.47 -1.92 -0.53
N GLY A 240 16.53 -1.31 0.20
CA GLY A 240 16.35 -1.57 1.62
C GLY A 240 15.89 -2.99 1.93
N ASN A 241 15.13 -3.62 1.03
CA ASN A 241 14.74 -5.02 1.17
C ASN A 241 15.94 -5.96 1.02
N ALA A 242 16.86 -5.69 0.10
CA ALA A 242 18.10 -6.45 -0.03
C ALA A 242 18.96 -6.40 1.25
N ASP A 243 19.15 -5.21 1.83
CA ASP A 243 19.86 -5.07 3.12
C ASP A 243 19.16 -5.83 4.25
N LYS A 244 17.82 -5.73 4.34
CA LYS A 244 17.05 -6.45 5.37
C LYS A 244 17.21 -7.95 5.24
N LEU A 245 17.30 -8.50 4.02
CA LEU A 245 17.58 -9.92 3.81
C LEU A 245 19.00 -10.28 4.26
N ALA A 246 19.99 -9.43 3.94
CA ALA A 246 21.37 -9.65 4.38
C ALA A 246 21.47 -9.71 5.92
N ASP A 247 20.90 -8.72 6.60
CA ASP A 247 20.90 -8.64 8.07
C ASP A 247 20.08 -9.78 8.70
N SER A 248 18.98 -10.21 8.05
CA SER A 248 18.17 -11.33 8.55
C SER A 248 18.89 -12.66 8.41
N LEU A 249 19.63 -12.85 7.32
CA LEU A 249 20.40 -14.07 7.06
C LEU A 249 21.53 -14.22 8.06
N GLU A 250 22.37 -13.21 8.22
CA GLU A 250 23.45 -13.21 9.22
C GLU A 250 22.87 -13.40 10.63
N GLY A 251 21.86 -12.62 11.00
CA GLY A 251 21.25 -12.71 12.33
C GLY A 251 20.57 -14.06 12.62
N SER A 252 20.02 -14.74 11.61
CA SER A 252 19.44 -16.08 11.78
C SER A 252 20.51 -17.14 11.98
N VAL A 253 21.65 -17.02 11.29
CA VAL A 253 22.75 -18.00 11.38
C VAL A 253 23.55 -17.80 12.66
N GLU A 254 23.92 -16.56 12.98
CA GLU A 254 24.56 -16.21 14.26
C GLU A 254 23.68 -16.63 15.43
N GLY A 255 22.37 -16.36 15.38
CA GLY A 255 21.44 -16.77 16.42
C GLY A 255 21.40 -18.29 16.64
N TYR A 256 21.55 -19.09 15.58
CA TYR A 256 21.48 -20.56 15.65
C TYR A 256 22.69 -21.17 16.34
N PHE A 257 23.88 -20.61 16.09
CA PHE A 257 25.14 -21.10 16.63
C PHE A 257 25.53 -20.45 17.96
N ASP A 258 25.23 -19.17 18.17
CA ASP A 258 25.64 -18.41 19.37
C ASP A 258 24.51 -18.25 20.40
N GLY A 259 23.28 -18.64 20.08
CA GLY A 259 22.12 -18.60 20.98
C GLY A 259 21.64 -17.17 21.33
N LYS A 260 22.18 -16.13 20.69
CA LYS A 260 21.75 -14.74 20.86
C LYS A 260 20.85 -14.33 19.72
N GLU A 261 19.55 -14.22 19.99
CA GLU A 261 18.60 -13.75 19.00
C GLU A 261 18.81 -12.25 18.73
N ALA A 262 19.28 -11.91 17.52
CA ALA A 262 19.40 -10.53 17.10
C ALA A 262 18.02 -9.99 16.68
N PRO A 263 17.59 -8.79 17.13
CA PRO A 263 16.34 -8.17 16.68
C PRO A 263 16.26 -7.99 15.15
N LYS A 264 17.42 -7.94 14.49
CA LYS A 264 17.57 -7.81 13.03
C LYS A 264 17.25 -9.10 12.25
N ALA A 265 17.19 -10.26 12.92
CA ALA A 265 16.95 -11.56 12.29
C ALA A 265 15.57 -11.65 11.59
N GLN A 266 14.60 -10.82 11.99
CA GLN A 266 13.23 -10.85 11.46
C GLN A 266 12.98 -9.84 10.32
N GLY A 267 14.01 -9.19 9.79
CA GLY A 267 13.89 -8.22 8.69
C GLY A 267 13.25 -8.80 7.41
N PHE A 268 13.37 -10.11 7.18
CA PHE A 268 12.73 -10.83 6.07
C PHE A 268 11.20 -10.69 6.09
N LYS A 269 10.56 -10.55 7.26
CA LYS A 269 9.11 -10.33 7.38
C LYS A 269 8.69 -9.04 6.70
N CYS A 270 9.53 -8.00 6.71
CA CYS A 270 9.23 -6.77 5.96
C CYS A 270 9.18 -7.02 4.45
N VAL A 271 10.05 -7.89 3.93
CA VAL A 271 10.15 -8.23 2.50
C VAL A 271 8.99 -9.13 2.07
N LEU A 272 8.55 -10.04 2.92
CA LEU A 272 7.36 -10.85 2.66
C LEU A 272 6.09 -10.01 2.61
N ASN A 273 5.98 -9.01 3.51
CA ASN A 273 4.81 -8.13 3.59
C ASN A 273 4.83 -6.94 2.61
N SER A 274 5.92 -6.71 1.87
CA SER A 274 6.04 -5.54 0.98
C SER A 274 5.33 -5.69 -0.36
N LYS A 275 4.85 -6.88 -0.74
CA LYS A 275 4.30 -7.15 -2.09
C LYS A 275 3.20 -6.17 -2.51
N ALA A 276 2.24 -5.88 -1.63
CA ALA A 276 1.14 -4.98 -1.95
C ALA A 276 1.61 -3.53 -2.17
N LEU A 277 2.59 -3.08 -1.36
CA LEU A 277 3.19 -1.77 -1.49
C LEU A 277 4.01 -1.66 -2.79
N GLU A 278 4.82 -2.68 -3.10
CA GLU A 278 5.60 -2.74 -4.35
C GLU A 278 4.71 -2.73 -5.58
N ASP A 279 3.66 -3.56 -5.62
CA ASP A 279 2.72 -3.60 -6.75
C ASP A 279 2.02 -2.25 -6.94
N SER A 280 1.66 -1.58 -5.85
CA SER A 280 1.09 -0.23 -5.89
C SER A 280 2.10 0.78 -6.47
N LEU A 281 3.32 0.84 -5.93
CA LEU A 281 4.35 1.77 -6.38
C LEU A 281 4.75 1.54 -7.85
N VAL A 282 4.88 0.28 -8.29
CA VAL A 282 5.16 -0.06 -9.70
C VAL A 282 4.06 0.46 -10.62
N ASN A 283 2.79 0.35 -10.22
CA ASN A 283 1.68 0.84 -11.03
C ASN A 283 1.68 2.37 -11.14
N LEU A 284 1.99 3.08 -10.05
CA LEU A 284 2.02 4.54 -10.04
C LEU A 284 3.25 5.09 -10.78
N ALA A 285 4.42 4.45 -10.62
CA ALA A 285 5.68 4.87 -11.23
C ALA A 285 5.65 4.84 -12.78
N ARG A 286 4.81 3.97 -13.38
CA ARG A 286 4.61 3.90 -14.84
C ARG A 286 4.02 5.17 -15.45
N TRP A 287 3.31 5.95 -14.65
CA TRP A 287 2.69 7.20 -15.10
C TRP A 287 3.63 8.39 -14.95
N GLU A 288 4.76 8.24 -14.24
CA GLU A 288 5.63 9.36 -13.94
C GLU A 288 6.42 9.81 -15.19
N PRO A 289 6.57 11.14 -15.40
CA PRO A 289 7.56 11.63 -16.35
C PRO A 289 8.98 11.22 -15.90
N GLY A 290 9.95 11.35 -16.81
CA GLY A 290 11.36 11.16 -16.44
C GLY A 290 11.75 12.14 -15.33
N HIS A 291 12.40 11.64 -14.29
CA HIS A 291 12.76 12.41 -13.11
C HIS A 291 14.04 11.87 -12.45
N GLY A 292 14.90 12.77 -11.98
CA GLY A 292 16.16 12.40 -11.34
C GLY A 292 17.00 11.45 -12.22
N PRO A 293 17.46 10.30 -11.72
CA PRO A 293 18.21 9.32 -12.51
C PRO A 293 17.31 8.40 -13.36
N PHE A 294 15.98 8.53 -13.27
CA PHE A 294 15.05 7.65 -13.96
C PHE A 294 14.61 8.27 -15.29
N SER A 295 14.87 7.55 -16.38
CA SER A 295 14.42 7.91 -17.72
C SER A 295 12.90 7.78 -17.87
N PHE A 296 12.34 8.45 -18.88
CA PHE A 296 10.95 8.24 -19.26
C PHE A 296 10.74 6.78 -19.70
N ARG A 297 9.67 6.13 -19.23
CA ARG A 297 9.41 4.69 -19.42
C ARG A 297 10.50 3.77 -18.86
N HIS A 298 11.07 4.14 -17.72
CA HIS A 298 11.96 3.27 -16.94
C HIS A 298 11.36 1.85 -16.73
N PRO A 299 12.16 0.77 -16.71
CA PRO A 299 11.69 -0.62 -16.63
C PRO A 299 11.13 -1.02 -15.24
N TRP A 300 10.07 -0.34 -14.77
CA TRP A 300 9.44 -0.60 -13.47
C TRP A 300 8.88 -2.02 -13.31
N SER A 301 8.55 -2.71 -14.41
CA SER A 301 8.14 -4.12 -14.36
C SER A 301 9.26 -5.04 -13.87
N GLN A 302 10.52 -4.66 -14.07
CA GLN A 302 11.67 -5.46 -13.66
C GLN A 302 11.89 -5.38 -12.15
N TYR A 303 11.57 -4.25 -11.50
CA TYR A 303 11.55 -4.15 -10.04
C TYR A 303 10.57 -5.14 -9.40
N LYS A 304 9.45 -5.44 -10.06
CA LYS A 304 8.51 -6.46 -9.58
C LYS A 304 9.13 -7.86 -9.59
N ARG A 305 9.83 -8.22 -10.68
CA ARG A 305 10.52 -9.51 -10.79
C ARG A 305 11.66 -9.63 -9.77
N LEU A 306 12.42 -8.55 -9.62
CA LEU A 306 13.46 -8.45 -8.60
C LEU A 306 12.89 -8.62 -7.18
N GLY A 307 11.75 -7.98 -6.88
CA GLY A 307 11.03 -8.17 -5.62
C GLY A 307 10.52 -9.60 -5.42
N ASP A 308 10.04 -10.27 -6.49
CA ASP A 308 9.64 -11.68 -6.43
C ASP A 308 10.84 -12.60 -6.16
N ALA A 309 12.01 -12.34 -6.77
CA ALA A 309 13.26 -13.05 -6.46
C ALA A 309 13.72 -12.83 -5.00
N MET A 310 13.64 -11.59 -4.51
CA MET A 310 13.94 -11.26 -3.11
C MET A 310 13.01 -11.99 -2.14
N ARG A 311 11.71 -12.09 -2.45
CA ARG A 311 10.75 -12.88 -1.65
C ARG A 311 11.08 -14.36 -1.65
N ASN A 312 11.52 -14.93 -2.77
CA ASN A 312 11.98 -16.33 -2.81
C ASN A 312 13.16 -16.55 -1.87
N CYS A 313 14.10 -15.61 -1.80
CA CYS A 313 15.18 -15.64 -0.81
C CYS A 313 14.64 -15.49 0.63
N ALA A 314 13.64 -14.62 0.83
CA ALA A 314 13.02 -14.41 2.14
C ALA A 314 12.32 -15.67 2.68
N PHE A 315 11.66 -16.46 1.83
CA PHE A 315 11.06 -17.74 2.24
C PHE A 315 12.10 -18.75 2.73
N CYS A 316 13.28 -18.83 2.10
CA CYS A 316 14.37 -19.68 2.59
C CYS A 316 14.90 -19.18 3.95
N ILE A 317 15.04 -17.87 4.14
CA ILE A 317 15.45 -17.28 5.42
C ILE A 317 14.38 -17.51 6.51
N GLU A 318 13.10 -17.43 6.17
CA GLU A 318 12.00 -17.75 7.10
C GLU A 318 12.06 -19.21 7.55
N ALA A 319 12.29 -20.14 6.62
CA ALA A 319 12.47 -21.55 6.96
C ALA A 319 13.70 -21.77 7.86
N LEU A 320 14.81 -21.07 7.58
CA LEU A 320 16.03 -21.09 8.40
C LEU A 320 15.78 -20.54 9.81
N TYR A 321 15.04 -19.43 9.91
CA TYR A 321 14.62 -18.84 11.18
C TYR A 321 13.68 -19.77 11.95
N GLY A 322 12.81 -20.51 11.27
CA GLY A 322 11.99 -21.55 11.88
C GLY A 322 12.83 -22.63 12.60
N CYS A 323 13.96 -23.03 12.01
CA CYS A 323 14.92 -23.94 12.65
C CYS A 323 15.61 -23.36 13.89
N LEU A 324 15.83 -22.03 13.93
CA LEU A 324 16.34 -21.32 15.11
C LEU A 324 15.33 -21.35 16.28
N THR A 325 14.05 -21.11 15.98
CA THR A 325 12.98 -21.06 16.99
C THR A 325 12.46 -22.43 17.41
N SER A 326 12.97 -23.52 16.82
CA SER A 326 12.56 -24.89 17.12
C SER A 326 12.92 -25.28 18.56
N GLU A 327 11.99 -25.94 19.25
CA GLU A 327 12.21 -26.53 20.59
C GLU A 327 13.26 -27.65 20.55
N ILE A 328 13.38 -28.34 19.41
CA ILE A 328 14.37 -29.39 19.19
C ILE A 328 15.60 -28.77 18.53
N GLN A 329 16.65 -28.53 19.32
CA GLN A 329 17.95 -28.05 18.83
C GLN A 329 18.98 -29.18 18.75
N ALA A 330 19.90 -29.06 17.80
CA ALA A 330 21.00 -29.99 17.67
C ALA A 330 22.03 -29.84 18.81
N PRO A 331 22.66 -30.94 19.25
CA PRO A 331 23.76 -30.90 20.22
C PRO A 331 24.90 -29.95 19.83
N GLU A 332 25.44 -29.21 20.80
CA GLU A 332 26.48 -28.18 20.62
C GLU A 332 27.78 -28.71 19.95
N LEU A 333 28.13 -29.97 20.19
CA LEU A 333 29.28 -30.61 19.54
C LEU A 333 29.10 -30.74 18.02
N MET A 334 27.89 -31.04 17.55
CA MET A 334 27.59 -31.11 16.12
C MET A 334 27.50 -29.72 15.49
N LYS A 335 26.93 -28.75 16.23
CA LYS A 335 26.89 -27.35 15.80
C LYS A 335 28.29 -26.79 15.51
N LYS A 336 29.26 -27.04 16.40
CA LYS A 336 30.65 -26.57 16.22
C LYS A 336 31.27 -27.03 14.90
N ARG A 337 31.03 -28.28 14.49
CA ARG A 337 31.64 -28.87 13.28
C ARG A 337 31.26 -28.14 12.01
N LEU A 338 30.01 -27.66 11.92
CA LEU A 338 29.47 -26.99 10.72
C LEU A 338 29.40 -25.47 10.88
N SER A 339 29.63 -24.95 12.09
CA SER A 339 29.49 -23.52 12.39
C SER A 339 30.34 -22.64 11.47
N ASP A 340 31.63 -22.95 11.31
CA ASP A 340 32.55 -22.16 10.49
C ASP A 340 32.10 -22.11 9.02
N ALA A 341 31.73 -23.27 8.45
CA ALA A 341 31.25 -23.35 7.07
C ALA A 341 29.92 -22.61 6.86
N CYS A 342 28.97 -22.76 7.80
CA CYS A 342 27.68 -22.06 7.77
C CYS A 342 27.83 -20.54 7.96
N LEU A 343 28.66 -20.08 8.90
CA LEU A 343 28.92 -18.66 9.15
C LEU A 343 29.63 -18.00 7.96
N LYS A 344 30.60 -18.69 7.35
CA LYS A 344 31.25 -18.23 6.12
C LYS A 344 30.25 -18.11 4.97
N LEU A 345 29.38 -19.11 4.79
CA LEU A 345 28.36 -19.11 3.75
C LEU A 345 27.33 -17.98 3.95
N SER A 346 26.87 -17.77 5.19
CA SER A 346 25.92 -16.71 5.51
C SER A 346 26.53 -15.32 5.30
N SER A 347 27.77 -15.11 5.76
CA SER A 347 28.50 -13.85 5.58
C SER A 347 28.74 -13.53 4.11
N ASN A 348 29.17 -14.49 3.30
CA ASN A 348 29.35 -14.27 1.85
C ASN A 348 28.02 -13.95 1.17
N SER A 349 26.93 -14.63 1.55
CA SER A 349 25.60 -14.42 0.98
C SER A 349 25.04 -13.05 1.37
N ALA A 350 25.24 -12.62 2.61
CA ALA A 350 24.86 -11.30 3.08
C ALA A 350 25.68 -10.19 2.42
N LYS A 351 26.99 -10.39 2.21
CA LYS A 351 27.82 -9.47 1.41
C LYS A 351 27.29 -9.33 -0.02
N ALA A 352 26.94 -10.43 -0.68
CA ALA A 352 26.35 -10.39 -2.02
C ALA A 352 25.01 -9.63 -2.06
N LEU A 353 24.15 -9.80 -1.04
CA LEU A 353 22.89 -9.05 -0.92
C LEU A 353 23.12 -7.56 -0.64
N ARG A 354 24.10 -7.19 0.19
CA ARG A 354 24.49 -5.79 0.43
C ARG A 354 25.07 -5.14 -0.81
N GLU A 355 25.89 -5.87 -1.56
CA GLU A 355 26.43 -5.39 -2.83
C GLU A 355 25.30 -5.21 -3.86
N THR A 356 24.33 -6.12 -3.91
CA THR A 356 23.09 -5.96 -4.70
C THR A 356 22.36 -4.67 -4.32
N ALA A 357 22.21 -4.41 -3.01
CA ALA A 357 21.59 -3.18 -2.51
C ALA A 357 22.38 -1.92 -2.93
N ALA A 358 23.71 -1.97 -2.89
CA ALA A 358 24.59 -0.89 -3.34
C ALA A 358 24.44 -0.63 -4.85
N CYS A 359 24.47 -1.68 -5.68
CA CYS A 359 24.25 -1.58 -7.12
C CYS A 359 22.90 -0.93 -7.45
N ILE A 360 21.84 -1.29 -6.72
CA ILE A 360 20.52 -0.65 -6.87
C ILE A 360 20.66 0.84 -6.52
N ARG A 361 21.09 1.20 -5.31
CA ARG A 361 21.19 2.60 -4.84
C ARG A 361 21.98 3.50 -5.78
N LEU A 362 23.11 2.99 -6.27
CA LEU A 362 24.02 3.74 -7.12
C LEU A 362 23.59 3.70 -8.58
N MET A 363 22.75 2.75 -8.98
CA MET A 363 22.41 2.44 -10.37
C MET A 363 23.67 2.15 -11.20
N GLU A 364 24.53 1.32 -10.63
CA GLU A 364 25.84 0.94 -11.18
C GLU A 364 25.99 -0.58 -11.21
N ARG A 365 26.76 -1.07 -12.19
CA ARG A 365 27.17 -2.47 -12.26
C ARG A 365 28.41 -2.70 -11.41
N SER A 366 28.45 -3.84 -10.71
CA SER A 366 29.57 -4.22 -9.86
C SER A 366 30.13 -5.59 -10.26
N LYS A 367 31.42 -5.62 -10.63
CA LYS A 367 32.17 -6.88 -10.81
C LYS A 367 32.37 -7.62 -9.48
N THR A 368 32.35 -6.88 -8.36
CA THR A 368 32.42 -7.45 -7.01
C THR A 368 31.22 -8.35 -6.75
N LEU A 369 30.03 -7.99 -7.25
CA LEU A 369 28.83 -8.80 -7.11
C LEU A 369 28.99 -10.18 -7.78
N GLU A 370 29.51 -10.23 -9.01
CA GLU A 370 29.78 -11.49 -9.72
C GLU A 370 30.76 -12.38 -8.95
N CYS A 371 31.84 -11.79 -8.42
CA CYS A 371 32.81 -12.50 -7.59
C CYS A 371 32.16 -13.10 -6.33
N LEU A 372 31.38 -12.29 -5.60
CA LEU A 372 30.67 -12.73 -4.39
C LEU A 372 29.66 -13.85 -4.68
N ILE A 373 29.00 -13.85 -5.84
CA ILE A 373 28.11 -14.96 -6.25
C ILE A 373 28.90 -16.25 -6.48
N GLY A 374 30.11 -16.15 -7.03
CA GLY A 374 31.04 -17.28 -7.13
C GLY A 374 31.43 -17.82 -5.75
N GLU A 375 31.87 -16.93 -4.85
CA GLU A 375 32.29 -17.30 -3.49
C GLU A 375 31.17 -17.94 -2.67
N THR A 376 29.93 -17.44 -2.78
CA THR A 376 28.76 -18.02 -2.12
C THR A 376 28.43 -19.41 -2.65
N SER A 377 28.55 -19.62 -3.96
CA SER A 377 28.31 -20.92 -4.58
C SER A 377 29.36 -21.96 -4.14
N CYS A 378 30.63 -21.56 -4.05
CA CYS A 378 31.71 -22.41 -3.53
C CYS A 378 31.50 -22.76 -2.05
N ALA A 379 31.15 -21.79 -1.21
CA ALA A 379 30.87 -22.02 0.21
C ALA A 379 29.63 -22.93 0.42
N ALA A 380 28.63 -22.87 -0.46
CA ALA A 380 27.51 -23.82 -0.43
C ALA A 380 27.95 -25.26 -0.74
N ALA A 381 28.89 -25.44 -1.67
CA ALA A 381 29.43 -26.75 -1.98
C ALA A 381 30.25 -27.33 -0.80
N GLU A 382 30.96 -26.47 -0.06
CA GLU A 382 31.68 -26.83 1.17
C GLU A 382 30.71 -27.36 2.24
N VAL A 383 29.63 -26.63 2.55
CA VAL A 383 28.59 -27.07 3.49
C VAL A 383 27.94 -28.39 3.06
N LYS A 384 27.61 -28.54 1.76
CA LYS A 384 27.02 -29.77 1.23
C LYS A 384 27.94 -30.98 1.32
N ARG A 385 29.26 -30.77 1.29
CA ARG A 385 30.28 -31.83 1.39
C ARG A 385 30.48 -32.30 2.83
N GLU A 386 30.33 -31.42 3.81
CA GLU A 386 30.46 -31.75 5.23
C GLU A 386 29.18 -32.36 5.83
N LEU A 387 28.04 -32.15 5.17
CA LEU A 387 26.73 -32.66 5.60
C LEU A 387 26.64 -34.19 5.75
N PRO A 388 27.17 -35.02 4.83
CA PRO A 388 27.16 -36.48 4.96
C PRO A 388 28.00 -36.99 6.12
N GLU A 389 29.02 -36.25 6.56
CA GLU A 389 29.87 -36.66 7.70
C GLU A 389 29.18 -36.52 9.06
N LEU A 390 28.03 -35.84 9.10
CA LEU A 390 27.14 -35.74 10.27
C LEU A 390 26.15 -36.91 10.34
N LEU A 391 25.94 -37.62 9.23
CA LEU A 391 25.12 -38.83 9.19
C LEU A 391 26.03 -40.04 9.41
N PRO A 392 25.71 -40.97 10.34
CA PRO A 392 26.54 -42.15 10.53
C PRO A 392 26.62 -42.95 9.23
N ALA A 393 27.83 -43.12 8.70
CA ALA A 393 28.10 -43.93 7.51
C ALA A 393 27.49 -45.32 7.70
N GLY A 394 26.59 -45.70 6.80
CA GLY A 394 26.03 -47.04 6.77
C GLY A 394 27.03 -47.95 6.09
N ASP A 395 27.95 -48.53 6.86
CA ASP A 395 28.71 -49.74 6.50
C ASP A 395 29.52 -50.21 7.73
N ALA A 396 28.90 -51.05 8.58
CA ALA A 396 29.58 -52.10 9.34
C ALA A 396 28.55 -52.94 10.13
N GLU A 397 28.52 -54.24 9.85
CA GLU A 397 27.77 -55.25 10.57
C GLU A 397 28.28 -55.40 12.01
N VAL A 398 27.70 -54.69 12.99
CA VAL A 398 27.88 -55.03 14.42
C VAL A 398 26.63 -54.68 15.25
N ASP A 399 26.12 -55.70 15.94
CA ASP A 399 25.10 -55.79 17.00
C ASP A 399 23.80 -54.94 16.88
N HIS A 400 22.69 -55.61 16.57
CA HIS A 400 21.56 -55.01 15.83
C HIS A 400 20.51 -54.23 16.66
N GLN A 401 20.54 -54.23 18.01
CA GLN A 401 19.48 -53.62 18.84
C GLN A 401 19.92 -52.41 19.68
N LEU A 402 21.09 -52.47 20.33
CA LEU A 402 21.61 -51.32 21.10
C LEU A 402 22.17 -50.24 20.15
N VAL A 403 22.80 -50.67 19.06
CA VAL A 403 23.35 -49.78 18.03
C VAL A 403 22.24 -49.11 17.21
N THR A 404 21.13 -49.80 16.91
CA THR A 404 19.99 -49.20 16.21
C THR A 404 19.28 -48.14 17.06
N THR A 405 19.11 -48.39 18.36
CA THR A 405 18.52 -47.39 19.28
C THR A 405 19.41 -46.15 19.43
N LYS A 406 20.73 -46.33 19.58
CA LYS A 406 21.71 -45.24 19.68
C LYS A 406 21.88 -44.48 18.35
N ARG A 407 21.82 -45.19 17.22
CA ARG A 407 21.84 -44.63 15.85
C ARG A 407 20.59 -43.80 15.58
N ASN A 408 19.41 -44.30 15.96
CA ASN A 408 18.15 -43.57 15.83
C ASN A 408 18.14 -42.31 16.69
N HIS A 409 18.67 -42.37 17.91
CA HIS A 409 18.83 -41.20 18.78
C HIS A 409 19.77 -40.15 18.16
N SER A 410 20.93 -40.58 17.66
CA SER A 410 21.90 -39.69 16.99
C SER A 410 21.37 -39.07 15.68
N LEU A 411 20.54 -39.81 14.92
CA LEU A 411 19.91 -39.29 13.70
C LEU A 411 18.84 -38.24 14.05
N ILE A 412 17.98 -38.52 15.04
CA ILE A 412 16.95 -37.57 15.49
C ILE A 412 17.59 -36.27 16.01
N GLU A 413 18.72 -36.37 16.71
CA GLU A 413 19.48 -35.21 17.21
C GLU A 413 20.18 -34.41 16.10
N ALA A 414 20.58 -35.06 14.99
CA ALA A 414 21.26 -34.41 13.87
C ALA A 414 20.30 -33.76 12.87
N MET A 415 19.04 -34.23 12.80
CA MET A 415 18.03 -33.75 11.83
C MET A 415 17.83 -32.23 11.81
N PRO A 416 17.73 -31.51 12.94
CA PRO A 416 17.57 -30.06 12.93
C PRO A 416 18.77 -29.33 12.30
N LEU A 417 19.99 -29.78 12.56
CA LEU A 417 21.20 -29.21 11.98
C LEU A 417 21.31 -29.53 10.49
N VAL A 418 20.96 -30.76 10.09
CA VAL A 418 20.95 -31.17 8.68
C VAL A 418 19.92 -30.36 7.89
N ALA A 419 18.72 -30.17 8.44
CA ALA A 419 17.68 -29.34 7.83
C ALA A 419 18.15 -27.88 7.70
N PHE A 420 18.68 -27.30 8.79
CA PHE A 420 19.22 -25.95 8.80
C PHE A 420 20.31 -25.75 7.74
N ALA A 421 21.29 -26.64 7.70
CA ALA A 421 22.40 -26.60 6.74
C ALA A 421 21.93 -26.76 5.29
N SER A 422 20.95 -27.64 5.06
CA SER A 422 20.38 -27.87 3.72
C SER A 422 19.65 -26.63 3.20
N ILE A 423 18.86 -25.98 4.05
CA ILE A 423 18.16 -24.72 3.73
C ILE A 423 19.20 -23.61 3.46
N LEU A 424 20.21 -23.48 4.33
CA LEU A 424 21.27 -22.49 4.16
C LEU A 424 22.04 -22.69 2.85
N ALA A 425 22.30 -23.95 2.45
CA ALA A 425 22.97 -24.29 1.21
C ALA A 425 22.12 -24.01 -0.06
N GLU A 426 20.83 -23.71 0.09
CA GLU A 426 19.94 -23.29 -1.00
C GLU A 426 19.96 -21.76 -1.20
N ILE A 427 20.27 -20.99 -0.16
CA ILE A 427 20.26 -19.51 -0.18
C ILE A 427 21.14 -18.93 -1.30
N PRO A 428 22.37 -19.42 -1.59
CA PRO A 428 23.18 -18.91 -2.70
C PRO A 428 22.48 -18.98 -4.05
N ALA A 429 21.70 -20.04 -4.31
CA ALA A 429 20.93 -20.13 -5.55
C ALA A 429 19.83 -19.05 -5.62
N ARG A 430 19.24 -18.69 -4.48
CA ARG A 430 18.25 -17.61 -4.38
C ARG A 430 18.90 -16.23 -4.55
N VAL A 431 20.05 -16.00 -3.92
CA VAL A 431 20.85 -14.77 -4.07
C VAL A 431 21.31 -14.59 -5.51
N LYS A 432 21.76 -15.67 -6.17
CA LYS A 432 22.08 -15.65 -7.60
C LYS A 432 20.88 -15.24 -8.44
N GLY A 433 19.68 -15.78 -8.18
CA GLY A 433 18.46 -15.38 -8.86
C GLY A 433 18.11 -13.89 -8.68
N VAL A 434 18.38 -13.32 -7.50
CA VAL A 434 18.23 -11.87 -7.27
C VAL A 434 19.22 -11.08 -8.14
N ALA A 435 20.48 -11.50 -8.20
CA ALA A 435 21.50 -10.85 -9.00
C ALA A 435 21.21 -10.94 -10.51
N GLU A 436 20.70 -12.06 -11.00
CA GLU A 436 20.30 -12.22 -12.40
C GLU A 436 19.16 -11.26 -12.78
N GLU A 437 18.16 -11.06 -11.91
CA GLU A 437 17.08 -10.09 -12.15
C GLU A 437 17.57 -8.64 -12.03
N LEU A 438 18.60 -8.38 -11.21
CA LEU A 438 19.29 -7.09 -11.15
C LEU A 438 20.08 -6.82 -12.42
N GLU A 439 20.79 -7.80 -12.98
CA GLU A 439 21.56 -7.62 -14.22
C GLU A 439 20.61 -7.29 -15.39
N LYS A 440 19.46 -7.99 -15.48
CA LYS A 440 18.40 -7.64 -16.44
C LYS A 440 17.87 -6.22 -16.23
N LEU A 441 17.73 -5.77 -14.97
CA LEU A 441 17.35 -4.39 -14.67
C LEU A 441 18.43 -3.41 -15.14
N ALA A 442 19.70 -3.72 -14.86
CA ALA A 442 20.85 -2.92 -15.24
C ALA A 442 20.99 -2.77 -16.76
N ASP A 443 20.72 -3.84 -17.51
CA ASP A 443 20.68 -3.83 -18.97
C ASP A 443 19.56 -2.92 -19.50
N LEU A 444 18.33 -3.11 -19.00
CA LEU A 444 17.17 -2.35 -19.47
C LEU A 444 17.21 -0.87 -19.05
N ALA A 445 17.79 -0.58 -17.89
CA ALA A 445 17.87 0.78 -17.33
C ALA A 445 19.17 1.51 -17.73
N GLY A 446 20.13 0.84 -18.36
CA GLY A 446 21.41 1.42 -18.75
C GLY A 446 22.30 1.78 -17.56
N PHE A 447 22.45 0.89 -16.58
CA PHE A 447 23.36 1.10 -15.45
C PHE A 447 24.79 1.23 -15.95
N LYS A 448 25.52 2.21 -15.42
CA LYS A 448 26.92 2.48 -15.77
C LYS A 448 27.87 1.55 -15.02
N ALA A 449 29.08 1.39 -15.53
CA ALA A 449 30.11 0.69 -14.77
C ALA A 449 30.56 1.55 -13.57
N ALA A 450 30.82 0.91 -12.42
CA ALA A 450 31.36 1.60 -11.24
C ALA A 450 32.65 2.35 -11.62
N GLY A 451 32.66 3.67 -11.39
CA GLY A 451 33.80 4.56 -11.68
C GLY A 451 33.65 5.49 -12.90
N GLU A 452 32.68 5.28 -13.80
CA GLU A 452 32.50 6.17 -14.97
C GLU A 452 31.93 7.56 -14.60
N ARG A 453 31.29 7.72 -13.44
CA ARG A 453 30.76 9.02 -12.97
C ARG A 453 31.82 10.05 -12.59
N LEU A 454 33.06 9.64 -12.33
CA LEU A 454 34.15 10.58 -12.00
C LEU A 454 34.72 11.30 -13.23
N SER A 455 34.23 11.00 -14.44
CA SER A 455 34.77 11.51 -15.71
C SER A 455 33.91 12.54 -16.45
N ASN A 456 32.74 12.92 -15.89
CA ASN A 456 31.85 13.91 -16.51
C ASN A 456 31.57 15.12 -15.60
#